data_AF-A0A6G3X0L7-F1
#
_entry.id   AF-A0A6G3X0L7-F1
#
_cell.length_a   1.000
_cell.length_b   1.000
_cell.length_c   1.000
_cell.angle_alpha   90.00
_cell.angle_beta   90.00
_cell.angle_gamma   90.00
#
_symmetry.space_group_name_H-M   'P 1'
#
loop_
_entity.id
_entity.type
_entity.pdbx_description
1 polymer ?
#
loop_
_entity_poly.entity_id
_entity_poly.type
_entity_poly.pdbx_seq_one_letter_code
_entity_poly.pdbx_strand_id
1 'polypeptide(L)'
;AALVLSGPAVAPTAAVTSRPVTASVHGQAVLAAPSADEDPGFLKRRQKAQADGLIDADGRVPGSQSEGGRAWPVDDTGYRIQPRDLEFLGLTQQQVRWWRHYRAPLGTTPHQFKRMSASLFRALCSACERPQDYDVRLQGSWAFFFSGRHKDFPTERSLAGQPVALARLQEWMGSTPPAERPARRPFDSLHKLGMLDETGKPYGPSDGDFQISSDVMVAEARAKWDELKSAGKLSDEDLRKGFIHQKFSFVNRTAVQEAFPDLEKWSIVWEERLGRPIAP
;
A
#
# COMPACT_ATOMS: atom_id res chain seq x y z
N ALA A 1 41.42 4.02 -21.20
CA ALA A 1 40.48 4.32 -22.30
C ALA A 1 39.07 4.26 -21.73
N ALA A 2 38.46 5.43 -21.50
CA ALA A 2 37.10 5.58 -21.01
C ALA A 2 36.20 5.91 -22.21
N LEU A 3 35.09 5.19 -22.38
CA LEU A 3 34.05 5.57 -23.33
C LEU A 3 32.93 6.30 -22.59
N VAL A 4 32.85 7.60 -22.85
CA VAL A 4 31.74 8.49 -22.55
C VAL A 4 30.71 8.34 -23.67
N LEU A 5 29.44 8.10 -23.34
CA LEU A 5 28.34 8.24 -24.28
C LEU A 5 27.51 9.46 -23.86
N SER A 6 27.73 10.56 -24.58
CA SER A 6 26.98 11.80 -24.51
C SER A 6 25.66 11.66 -25.27
N GLY A 7 24.53 11.83 -24.57
CA GLY A 7 23.21 12.10 -25.14
C GLY A 7 22.76 13.52 -24.77
N PRO A 8 21.85 14.16 -25.54
CA PRO A 8 21.59 15.58 -25.44
C PRO A 8 20.87 15.91 -24.12
N ALA A 9 21.35 16.95 -23.45
CA ALA A 9 20.68 17.55 -22.31
C ALA A 9 19.44 18.32 -22.79
N VAL A 10 18.25 17.81 -22.47
CA VAL A 10 17.01 18.59 -22.55
C VAL A 10 16.64 18.98 -21.13
N ALA A 11 16.91 20.24 -20.79
CA ALA A 11 16.41 20.86 -19.57
C ALA A 11 14.89 21.02 -19.68
N PRO A 12 14.09 20.61 -18.68
CA PRO A 12 12.68 20.97 -18.64
C PRO A 12 12.57 22.43 -18.22
N THR A 13 12.47 23.30 -19.23
CA THR A 13 11.98 24.67 -19.06
C THR A 13 10.45 24.56 -19.06
N ALA A 14 9.84 24.34 -17.91
CA ALA A 14 8.40 24.48 -17.76
C ALA A 14 8.12 25.83 -17.09
N ALA A 15 7.83 26.83 -17.92
CA ALA A 15 7.23 28.07 -17.49
C ALA A 15 5.89 27.75 -16.79
N VAL A 16 5.78 28.18 -15.54
CA VAL A 16 4.54 28.10 -14.77
C VAL A 16 3.58 29.15 -15.32
N THR A 17 2.75 28.76 -16.30
CA THR A 17 1.52 29.50 -16.60
C THR A 17 0.43 28.98 -15.68
N SER A 18 0.11 29.77 -14.66
CA SER A 18 -1.04 29.56 -13.77
C SER A 18 -2.33 29.60 -14.58
N ARG A 19 -2.97 28.43 -14.76
CA ARG A 19 -4.40 28.34 -15.09
C ARG A 19 -5.18 27.92 -13.86
N PRO A 20 -6.37 28.50 -13.63
CA PRO A 20 -7.13 28.28 -12.41
C PRO A 20 -7.61 26.83 -12.36
N VAL A 21 -7.40 26.19 -11.20
CA VAL A 21 -7.91 24.86 -10.89
C VAL A 21 -9.43 24.95 -10.83
N THR A 22 -10.09 24.61 -11.93
CA THR A 22 -11.48 24.16 -11.86
C THR A 22 -11.51 22.85 -11.09
N ALA A 23 -12.27 22.85 -10.01
CA ALA A 23 -12.41 21.76 -9.06
C ALA A 23 -12.56 20.40 -9.76
N SER A 24 -11.56 19.53 -9.58
CA SER A 24 -11.72 18.10 -9.86
C SER A 24 -12.54 17.50 -8.72
N VAL A 25 -13.73 16.99 -9.08
CA VAL A 25 -14.81 16.54 -8.20
C VAL A 25 -14.52 15.15 -7.56
N HIS A 26 -13.27 14.71 -7.50
CA HIS A 26 -12.92 13.33 -7.07
C HIS A 26 -11.99 13.24 -5.86
N GLY A 27 -12.08 14.21 -4.96
CA GLY A 27 -11.66 14.06 -3.56
C GLY A 27 -12.87 13.69 -2.69
N GLN A 28 -13.38 12.46 -2.77
CA GLN A 28 -14.39 12.03 -1.80
C GLN A 28 -13.74 11.88 -0.42
N ALA A 29 -14.07 12.82 0.47
CA ALA A 29 -13.97 12.65 1.89
C ALA A 29 -14.85 11.45 2.29
N VAL A 30 -14.24 10.28 2.41
CA VAL A 30 -14.85 9.18 3.16
C VAL A 30 -14.88 9.65 4.61
N LEU A 31 -16.04 10.14 5.05
CA LEU A 31 -16.37 10.32 6.46
C LEU A 31 -16.39 8.94 7.13
N ALA A 32 -15.20 8.41 7.40
CA ALA A 32 -15.05 7.34 8.35
C ALA A 32 -15.26 7.95 9.74
N ALA A 33 -16.24 7.42 10.49
CA ALA A 33 -16.36 7.71 11.90
C ALA A 33 -14.99 7.50 12.56
N PRO A 34 -14.53 8.41 13.43
CA PRO A 34 -13.28 8.19 14.15
C PRO A 34 -13.45 6.89 14.96
N SER A 35 -12.52 5.95 14.83
CA SER A 35 -12.41 4.77 15.71
C SER A 35 -11.94 5.20 17.11
N ALA A 36 -12.69 6.13 17.71
CA ALA A 36 -12.44 6.74 19.00
C ALA A 36 -12.70 5.80 20.18
N ASP A 37 -13.28 4.61 19.95
CA ASP A 37 -13.90 3.85 21.03
C ASP A 37 -12.91 3.17 21.99
N GLU A 38 -11.61 3.06 21.68
CA GLU A 38 -10.67 2.36 22.59
C GLU A 38 -9.31 3.05 22.84
N ASP A 39 -9.04 4.20 22.24
CA ASP A 39 -7.84 4.99 22.56
C ASP A 39 -8.23 6.35 23.16
N PRO A 40 -8.28 6.46 24.50
CA PRO A 40 -8.69 7.69 25.18
C PRO A 40 -7.77 8.89 24.89
N GLY A 41 -6.58 8.66 24.34
CA GLY A 41 -5.64 9.70 23.93
C GLY A 41 -5.70 10.11 22.46
N PHE A 42 -6.43 9.37 21.61
CA PHE A 42 -6.36 9.51 20.14
C PHE A 42 -6.57 10.95 19.67
N LEU A 43 -7.72 11.54 20.05
CA LEU A 43 -8.08 12.90 19.63
C LEU A 43 -7.06 13.94 20.11
N LYS A 44 -6.60 13.81 21.36
CA LYS A 44 -5.61 14.72 21.95
C LYS A 44 -4.27 14.62 21.23
N ARG A 45 -3.79 13.42 20.93
CA ARG A 45 -2.54 13.21 20.19
C ARG A 45 -2.65 13.72 18.76
N ARG A 46 -3.74 13.43 18.07
CA ARG A 46 -4.00 13.92 16.71
C ARG A 46 -4.02 15.45 16.67
N GLN A 47 -4.74 16.11 17.57
CA GLN A 47 -4.77 17.58 17.67
C GLN A 47 -3.37 18.15 17.94
N LYS A 48 -2.61 17.53 18.86
CA LYS A 48 -1.23 17.93 19.13
C LYS A 48 -0.34 17.75 17.90
N ALA A 49 -0.42 16.62 17.22
CA ALA A 49 0.35 16.34 16.02
C ALA A 49 0.03 17.30 14.87
N GLN A 50 -1.23 17.74 14.75
CA GLN A 50 -1.63 18.81 13.84
C GLN A 50 -1.01 20.15 14.22
N ALA A 51 -1.07 20.52 15.51
CA ALA A 51 -0.45 21.75 16.00
C ALA A 51 1.07 21.76 15.83
N ASP A 52 1.72 20.61 15.98
CA ASP A 52 3.17 20.41 15.81
C ASP A 52 3.57 20.26 14.32
N GLY A 53 2.62 20.29 13.38
CA GLY A 53 2.88 20.14 11.94
C GLY A 53 3.35 18.75 11.51
N LEU A 54 3.13 17.72 12.34
CA LEU A 54 3.48 16.33 12.04
C LEU A 54 2.48 15.65 11.11
N ILE A 55 1.23 16.13 11.09
CA ILE A 55 0.10 15.69 10.26
C ILE A 55 -0.69 16.91 9.79
N ASP A 56 -1.27 16.87 8.59
CA ASP A 56 -2.17 17.91 8.07
C ASP A 56 -3.55 17.87 8.76
N ALA A 57 -4.44 18.79 8.40
CA ALA A 57 -5.80 18.85 8.93
C ALA A 57 -6.59 17.54 8.71
N ASP A 58 -6.28 16.82 7.62
CA ASP A 58 -6.91 15.54 7.34
C ASP A 58 -6.23 14.39 8.10
N GLY A 59 -5.06 14.58 8.72
CA GLY A 59 -4.27 13.53 9.36
C GLY A 59 -3.36 12.79 8.39
N ARG A 60 -3.00 13.39 7.24
CA ARG A 60 -1.94 12.90 6.37
C ARG A 60 -0.61 13.40 6.91
N VAL A 61 0.40 12.56 6.95
CA VAL A 61 1.77 13.01 7.25
C VAL A 61 2.19 13.99 6.14
N PRO A 62 2.49 15.27 6.42
CA PRO A 62 2.88 16.22 5.41
C PRO A 62 4.21 15.70 4.88
N GLY A 63 4.28 15.52 3.56
CA GLY A 63 5.56 15.27 2.94
C GLY A 63 6.39 16.52 3.15
N SER A 64 7.29 16.53 4.14
CA SER A 64 8.44 17.42 4.06
C SER A 64 9.24 16.94 2.86
N GLN A 65 8.92 17.46 1.67
CA GLN A 65 9.72 17.30 0.46
C GLN A 65 11.07 18.04 0.57
N SER A 66 11.55 18.32 1.79
CA SER A 66 12.92 18.77 1.99
C SER A 66 13.84 17.56 1.81
N GLU A 67 14.61 17.58 0.72
CA GLU A 67 15.59 16.57 0.27
C GLU A 67 15.02 15.30 -0.42
N GLY A 68 13.96 15.44 -1.22
CA GLY A 68 13.61 14.42 -2.22
C GLY A 68 13.22 13.03 -1.67
N GLY A 69 12.70 12.95 -0.44
CA GLY A 69 12.27 11.70 0.19
C GLY A 69 11.16 11.91 1.21
N ARG A 70 10.54 10.82 1.67
CA ARG A 70 9.56 10.80 2.77
C ARG A 70 10.24 11.12 4.10
N ALA A 71 9.48 11.71 5.02
CA ALA A 71 9.88 11.81 6.43
C ALA A 71 10.06 10.42 7.06
N TRP A 72 10.64 10.38 8.27
CA TRP A 72 10.65 9.16 9.07
C TRP A 72 9.19 8.70 9.35
N PRO A 73 8.87 7.40 9.39
CA PRO A 73 7.49 6.94 9.49
C PRO A 73 6.76 7.48 10.72
N VAL A 74 5.57 8.03 10.46
CA VAL A 74 4.65 8.60 11.45
C VAL A 74 3.22 8.16 11.11
N ASP A 75 2.39 7.88 12.11
CA ASP A 75 0.97 7.58 11.91
C ASP A 75 0.07 8.82 11.95
N ASP A 76 -1.24 8.67 11.76
CA ASP A 76 -2.20 9.78 11.76
C ASP A 76 -2.55 10.34 13.15
N THR A 77 -1.79 9.95 14.19
CA THR A 77 -1.79 10.54 15.53
C THR A 77 -0.47 11.21 15.90
N GLY A 78 0.52 11.17 15.00
CA GLY A 78 1.86 11.67 15.26
C GLY A 78 2.79 10.66 15.92
N TYR A 79 2.37 9.41 16.13
CA TYR A 79 3.27 8.38 16.65
C TYR A 79 4.39 8.14 15.65
N ARG A 80 5.63 8.38 16.08
CA ARG A 80 6.82 8.16 15.26
C ARG A 80 7.40 6.80 15.55
N ILE A 81 7.72 6.03 14.50
CA ILE A 81 8.28 4.69 14.66
C ILE A 81 9.61 4.73 15.44
N GLN A 82 9.72 3.87 16.46
CA GLN A 82 10.84 3.80 17.39
C GLN A 82 11.80 2.64 17.02
N PRO A 83 13.04 2.65 17.53
CA PRO A 83 13.98 1.54 17.33
C PRO A 83 13.42 0.16 17.74
N ARG A 84 12.72 0.08 18.88
CA ARG A 84 12.07 -1.17 19.34
C ARG A 84 11.03 -1.70 18.35
N ASP A 85 10.35 -0.80 17.64
CA ASP A 85 9.33 -1.20 16.67
C ASP A 85 10.00 -1.78 15.44
N LEU A 86 11.13 -1.21 15.00
CA LEU A 86 11.90 -1.77 13.90
C LEU A 86 12.43 -3.16 14.23
N GLU A 87 12.93 -3.36 15.45
CA GLU A 87 13.39 -4.65 15.94
C GLU A 87 12.26 -5.70 15.92
N PHE A 88 11.10 -5.37 16.52
CA PHE A 88 9.94 -6.26 16.52
C PHE A 88 9.46 -6.60 15.09
N LEU A 89 9.45 -5.61 14.20
CA LEU A 89 9.03 -5.78 12.81
C LEU A 89 10.07 -6.51 11.95
N GLY A 90 11.28 -6.76 12.48
CA GLY A 90 12.39 -7.34 11.72
C GLY A 90 12.87 -6.41 10.59
N LEU A 91 12.81 -5.10 10.82
CA LEU A 91 13.24 -4.07 9.89
C LEU A 91 14.53 -3.41 10.38
N THR A 92 15.39 -3.05 9.43
CA THR A 92 16.58 -2.23 9.71
C THR A 92 16.33 -0.76 9.42
N GLN A 93 17.07 0.14 10.06
CA GLN A 93 17.04 1.56 9.68
C GLN A 93 17.38 1.78 8.20
N GLN A 94 18.25 0.94 7.63
CA GLN A 94 18.63 1.02 6.22
C GLN A 94 17.43 0.75 5.29
N GLN A 95 16.58 -0.23 5.63
CA GLN A 95 15.34 -0.47 4.89
C GLN A 95 14.38 0.71 5.00
N VAL A 96 14.26 1.34 6.17
CA VAL A 96 13.47 2.57 6.32
C VAL A 96 14.05 3.70 5.47
N ARG A 97 15.37 3.86 5.39
CA ARG A 97 16.00 4.84 4.49
C ARG A 97 15.71 4.56 3.02
N TRP A 98 15.76 3.30 2.57
CA TRP A 98 15.39 2.95 1.20
C TRP A 98 13.93 3.31 0.90
N TRP A 99 13.02 2.99 1.82
CA TRP A 99 11.61 3.35 1.72
C TRP A 99 11.40 4.87 1.66
N ARG A 100 12.10 5.62 2.52
CA ARG A 100 12.05 7.08 2.53
C ARG A 100 12.47 7.68 1.20
N HIS A 101 13.50 7.14 0.56
CA HIS A 101 14.01 7.65 -0.71
C HIS A 101 13.43 6.93 -1.93
N TYR A 102 12.27 6.26 -1.79
CA TYR A 102 11.57 5.57 -2.88
C TYR A 102 12.43 4.53 -3.63
N ARG A 103 13.46 3.98 -2.98
CA ARG A 103 14.36 2.99 -3.57
C ARG A 103 13.81 1.57 -3.50
N ALA A 104 13.05 1.27 -2.44
CA ALA A 104 12.42 -0.02 -2.21
C ALA A 104 11.29 0.11 -1.16
N PRO A 105 10.15 -0.60 -1.31
CA PRO A 105 9.20 -0.77 -0.22
C PRO A 105 9.78 -1.66 0.89
N LEU A 106 9.12 -1.65 2.06
CA LEU A 106 9.60 -2.36 3.26
C LEU A 106 9.72 -3.87 3.03
N GLY A 107 10.66 -4.55 3.69
CA GLY A 107 10.84 -5.99 3.45
C GLY A 107 11.40 -6.35 2.06
N THR A 108 11.86 -5.38 1.27
CA THR A 108 12.60 -5.63 0.02
C THR A 108 13.89 -4.82 -0.04
N THR A 109 14.82 -5.26 -0.90
CA THR A 109 16.01 -4.50 -1.28
C THR A 109 15.76 -3.69 -2.56
N PRO A 110 16.51 -2.60 -2.81
CA PRO A 110 16.39 -1.84 -4.07
C PRO A 110 16.62 -2.68 -5.32
N HIS A 111 17.49 -3.70 -5.24
CA HIS A 111 17.71 -4.62 -6.35
C HIS A 111 16.49 -5.50 -6.63
N GLN A 112 15.87 -6.08 -5.60
CA GLN A 112 14.63 -6.85 -5.74
C GLN A 112 13.51 -5.98 -6.30
N PHE A 113 13.30 -4.79 -5.73
CA PHE A 113 12.24 -3.88 -6.18
C PHE A 113 12.43 -3.45 -7.63
N LYS A 114 13.64 -3.05 -8.03
CA LYS A 114 13.95 -2.68 -9.42
C LYS A 114 13.65 -3.82 -10.39
N ARG A 115 14.03 -5.06 -10.04
CA ARG A 115 13.76 -6.23 -10.88
C ARG A 115 12.27 -6.54 -10.98
N MET A 116 11.53 -6.39 -9.89
CA MET A 116 10.09 -6.61 -9.83
C MET A 116 9.34 -5.60 -10.68
N SER A 117 9.61 -4.30 -10.51
CA SER A 117 9.02 -3.25 -11.32
C SER A 117 9.35 -3.41 -12.81
N ALA A 118 10.60 -3.73 -13.15
CA ALA A 118 11.00 -3.93 -14.55
C ALA A 118 10.31 -5.15 -15.19
N SER A 119 10.05 -6.21 -14.44
CA SER A 119 9.32 -7.37 -14.98
C SER A 119 7.81 -7.17 -14.99
N LEU A 120 7.25 -6.30 -14.14
CA LEU A 120 5.82 -5.95 -14.18
C LEU A 120 5.46 -5.33 -15.51
N PHE A 121 6.20 -4.31 -15.95
CA PHE A 121 5.95 -3.68 -17.24
C PHE A 121 6.05 -4.68 -18.41
N ARG A 122 6.94 -5.68 -18.34
CA ARG A 122 6.97 -6.75 -19.35
C ARG A 122 5.70 -7.63 -19.33
N ALA A 123 5.18 -7.93 -18.15
CA ALA A 123 3.95 -8.71 -17.99
C ALA A 123 2.70 -7.93 -18.44
N LEU A 124 2.72 -6.60 -18.30
CA LEU A 124 1.68 -5.73 -18.82
C LEU A 124 1.78 -5.58 -20.35
N CYS A 125 3.02 -5.44 -20.87
CA CYS A 125 3.35 -5.25 -22.30
C CYS A 125 2.96 -6.37 -23.25
N SER A 126 2.43 -7.51 -22.77
CA SER A 126 1.76 -8.47 -23.66
C SER A 126 0.50 -7.87 -24.31
N ALA A 127 -0.05 -6.79 -23.74
CA ALA A 127 -1.23 -6.10 -24.25
C ALA A 127 -1.02 -4.60 -24.56
N CYS A 128 0.19 -4.04 -24.38
CA CYS A 128 0.42 -2.60 -24.53
C CYS A 128 1.08 -2.25 -25.85
N GLU A 129 0.73 -1.07 -26.39
CA GLU A 129 1.56 -0.38 -27.38
C GLU A 129 2.70 0.42 -26.70
N ARG A 130 2.49 1.03 -25.51
CA ARG A 130 3.51 1.86 -24.83
C ARG A 130 3.43 1.86 -23.29
N PRO A 131 4.57 2.00 -22.56
CA PRO A 131 4.60 2.07 -21.10
C PRO A 131 3.82 3.25 -20.47
N GLN A 132 3.60 4.33 -21.22
CA GLN A 132 2.90 5.53 -20.73
C GLN A 132 1.40 5.33 -20.55
N ASP A 133 0.85 4.23 -21.07
CA ASP A 133 -0.59 3.93 -20.99
C ASP A 133 -0.96 3.30 -19.63
N TYR A 134 -0.03 3.29 -18.65
CA TYR A 134 -0.16 2.64 -17.34
C TYR A 134 0.25 3.59 -16.21
N ASP A 135 -0.65 3.80 -15.25
CA ASP A 135 -0.32 4.34 -13.93
C ASP A 135 -0.34 3.19 -12.91
N VAL A 136 0.83 2.86 -12.37
CA VAL A 136 1.00 1.79 -11.38
C VAL A 136 1.40 2.39 -10.04
N ARG A 137 0.59 2.13 -9.02
CA ARG A 137 0.80 2.65 -7.67
C ARG A 137 0.86 1.53 -6.67
N LEU A 138 1.86 1.56 -5.80
CA LEU A 138 1.92 0.67 -4.66
C LEU A 138 1.02 1.21 -3.53
N GLN A 139 0.23 0.34 -2.92
CA GLN A 139 -0.71 0.68 -1.86
C GLN A 139 -0.39 -0.05 -0.55
N GLY A 140 -1.18 0.23 0.48
CA GLY A 140 -1.11 -0.44 1.77
C GLY A 140 0.12 -0.08 2.63
N SER A 141 0.28 -0.81 3.73
CA SER A 141 1.39 -0.59 4.67
C SER A 141 2.76 -0.87 4.03
N TRP A 142 2.83 -1.66 2.96
CA TRP A 142 4.06 -1.87 2.20
C TRP A 142 4.57 -0.58 1.54
N ALA A 143 3.65 0.24 1.04
CA ALA A 143 3.93 1.55 0.45
C ALA A 143 4.02 2.68 1.49
N PHE A 144 3.23 2.62 2.56
CA PHE A 144 3.02 3.75 3.48
C PHE A 144 3.52 3.53 4.91
N PHE A 145 4.16 2.40 5.19
CA PHE A 145 4.61 1.95 6.52
C PHE A 145 3.47 1.60 7.47
N PHE A 146 2.44 2.44 7.59
CA PHE A 146 1.25 2.19 8.38
C PHE A 146 0.06 1.84 7.50
N SER A 147 -0.87 1.07 8.04
CA SER A 147 -2.17 0.82 7.42
C SER A 147 -3.02 2.08 7.33
N GLY A 148 -4.04 2.06 6.45
CA GLY A 148 -5.00 3.15 6.34
C GLY A 148 -5.81 3.39 7.63
N ARG A 149 -6.49 4.54 7.68
CA ARG A 149 -7.20 5.08 8.86
C ARG A 149 -8.34 4.23 9.44
N HIS A 150 -8.72 3.16 8.78
CA HIS A 150 -9.78 2.25 9.22
C HIS A 150 -9.22 0.94 9.80
N LYS A 151 -7.90 0.85 9.98
CA LYS A 151 -7.20 -0.33 10.49
C LYS A 151 -6.42 0.04 11.75
N ASP A 152 -7.01 -0.25 12.90
CA ASP A 152 -6.48 0.11 14.21
C ASP A 152 -5.39 -0.85 14.69
N PHE A 153 -4.43 -0.30 15.44
CA PHE A 153 -3.44 -1.09 16.14
C PHE A 153 -4.10 -2.04 17.15
N PRO A 154 -3.68 -3.31 17.25
CA PRO A 154 -4.29 -4.27 18.17
C PRO A 154 -4.20 -3.82 19.63
N THR A 155 -5.31 -4.00 20.35
CA THR A 155 -5.40 -3.82 21.81
C THR A 155 -5.37 -5.17 22.53
N GLU A 156 -5.01 -5.19 23.80
CA GLU A 156 -5.08 -6.39 24.63
C GLU A 156 -6.48 -7.02 24.61
N ARG A 157 -7.52 -6.18 24.60
CA ARG A 157 -8.92 -6.62 24.47
C ARG A 157 -9.17 -7.33 23.16
N SER A 158 -8.71 -6.75 22.03
CA SER A 158 -8.87 -7.37 20.71
C SER A 158 -8.13 -8.70 20.58
N LEU A 159 -7.12 -8.94 21.43
CA LEU A 159 -6.29 -10.15 21.44
C LEU A 159 -6.65 -11.13 22.58
N ALA A 160 -7.72 -10.90 23.35
CA ALA A 160 -8.04 -11.72 24.52
C ALA A 160 -8.21 -13.23 24.21
N GLY A 161 -8.66 -13.57 23.00
CA GLY A 161 -8.78 -14.96 22.52
C GLY A 161 -7.53 -15.50 21.81
N GLN A 162 -6.44 -14.73 21.74
CA GLN A 162 -5.22 -15.06 20.98
C GLN A 162 -3.98 -14.95 21.89
N PRO A 163 -3.73 -15.91 22.80
CA PRO A 163 -2.73 -15.78 23.86
C PRO A 163 -1.30 -15.56 23.35
N VAL A 164 -0.94 -16.17 22.21
CA VAL A 164 0.38 -15.97 21.59
C VAL A 164 0.55 -14.54 21.09
N ALA A 165 -0.47 -13.99 20.41
CA ALA A 165 -0.43 -12.62 19.92
C ALA A 165 -0.46 -11.60 21.06
N LEU A 166 -1.25 -11.86 22.11
CA LEU A 166 -1.28 -11.03 23.30
C LEU A 166 0.09 -10.98 23.99
N ALA A 167 0.74 -12.13 24.18
CA ALA A 167 2.07 -12.18 24.80
C ALA A 167 3.11 -11.41 23.99
N ARG A 168 3.10 -11.54 22.65
CA ARG A 168 4.00 -10.78 21.76
C ARG A 168 3.70 -9.29 21.76
N LEU A 169 2.43 -8.88 21.86
CA LEU A 169 2.06 -7.47 21.99
C LEU A 169 2.60 -6.89 23.30
N GLN A 170 2.47 -7.64 24.40
CA GLN A 170 2.96 -7.25 25.72
C GLN A 170 4.49 -7.18 25.76
N GLU A 171 5.18 -8.10 25.09
CA GLU A 171 6.64 -8.05 24.93
C GLU A 171 7.06 -6.81 24.12
N TRP A 172 6.42 -6.55 22.99
CA TRP A 172 6.75 -5.42 22.12
C TRP A 172 6.47 -4.07 22.77
N MET A 173 5.28 -3.89 23.36
CA MET A 173 4.86 -2.62 23.95
C MET A 173 5.41 -2.44 25.38
N GLY A 174 5.68 -3.53 26.10
CA GLY A 174 6.12 -3.49 27.49
C GLY A 174 5.17 -2.67 28.36
N SER A 175 5.74 -1.73 29.12
CA SER A 175 5.00 -0.78 29.95
C SER A 175 4.46 0.44 29.20
N THR A 176 4.63 0.52 27.87
CA THR A 176 4.16 1.67 27.07
C THR A 176 2.63 1.81 27.22
N PRO A 177 2.13 2.94 27.76
CA PRO A 177 0.69 3.15 27.94
C PRO A 177 -0.03 3.09 26.58
N PRO A 178 -1.28 2.60 26.51
CA PRO A 178 -2.05 2.55 25.26
C PRO A 178 -2.09 3.88 24.52
N ALA A 179 -2.21 4.99 25.26
CA ALA A 179 -2.23 6.34 24.71
C ALA A 179 -0.89 6.78 24.08
N GLU A 180 0.20 6.03 24.20
CA GLU A 180 1.51 6.32 23.60
C GLU A 180 1.90 5.30 22.52
N ARG A 181 1.02 4.35 22.18
CA ARG A 181 1.24 3.32 21.17
C ARG A 181 0.84 3.83 19.77
N PRO A 182 1.22 3.12 18.69
CA PRO A 182 0.64 3.39 17.37
C PRO A 182 -0.88 3.33 17.42
N ALA A 183 -1.55 4.22 16.69
CA ALA A 183 -2.98 4.11 16.42
C ALA A 183 -3.25 3.21 15.20
N ARG A 184 -2.32 3.18 14.24
CA ARG A 184 -2.43 2.37 13.01
C ARG A 184 -1.46 1.21 13.03
N ARG A 185 -1.83 0.14 12.32
CA ARG A 185 -1.01 -1.07 12.22
C ARG A 185 0.26 -0.77 11.41
N PRO A 186 1.46 -0.90 11.99
CA PRO A 186 2.69 -0.88 11.21
C PRO A 186 2.75 -2.07 10.24
N PHE A 187 3.60 -1.94 9.22
CA PHE A 187 3.96 -3.00 8.29
C PHE A 187 4.29 -4.30 9.03
N ASP A 188 3.71 -5.41 8.57
CA ASP A 188 3.87 -6.77 9.10
C ASP A 188 3.47 -6.97 10.57
N SER A 189 2.87 -5.98 11.25
CA SER A 189 2.63 -6.08 12.69
C SER A 189 1.71 -7.25 13.07
N LEU A 190 0.63 -7.49 12.32
CA LEU A 190 -0.28 -8.62 12.59
C LEU A 190 0.41 -9.98 12.39
N HIS A 191 1.26 -10.07 11.36
CA HIS A 191 2.05 -11.25 11.08
C HIS A 191 3.07 -11.54 12.20
N LYS A 192 3.79 -10.50 12.65
CA LYS A 192 4.80 -10.62 13.71
C LYS A 192 4.17 -10.94 15.06
N LEU A 193 3.00 -10.39 15.34
CA LEU A 193 2.18 -10.80 16.48
C LEU A 193 1.71 -12.26 16.35
N GLY A 194 1.74 -12.88 15.16
CA GLY A 194 1.21 -14.21 14.96
C GLY A 194 -0.30 -14.26 15.15
N MET A 195 -0.98 -13.16 14.83
CA MET A 195 -2.44 -13.09 14.93
C MET A 195 -3.08 -14.09 13.96
N LEU A 196 -4.25 -14.59 14.37
CA LEU A 196 -5.12 -15.41 13.55
C LEU A 196 -6.29 -14.57 13.03
N ASP A 197 -6.72 -14.84 11.81
CA ASP A 197 -7.95 -14.31 11.24
C ASP A 197 -9.20 -15.02 11.81
N GLU A 198 -10.38 -14.60 11.36
CA GLU A 198 -11.68 -15.13 11.82
C GLU A 198 -11.86 -16.63 11.53
N THR A 199 -11.07 -17.18 10.60
CA THR A 199 -11.08 -18.60 10.25
C THR A 199 -10.04 -19.42 11.05
N GLY A 200 -9.28 -18.76 11.92
CA GLY A 200 -8.20 -19.37 12.69
C GLY A 200 -6.88 -19.50 11.91
N LYS A 201 -6.78 -18.91 10.72
CA LYS A 201 -5.54 -18.96 9.91
C LYS A 201 -4.60 -17.83 10.32
N PRO A 202 -3.27 -18.07 10.40
CA PRO A 202 -2.32 -17.00 10.68
C PRO A 202 -2.34 -15.91 9.62
N TYR A 203 -2.31 -14.65 10.05
CA TYR A 203 -2.02 -13.52 9.17
C TYR A 203 -0.62 -13.70 8.56
N GLY A 204 -0.57 -13.74 7.24
CA GLY A 204 0.67 -13.68 6.47
C GLY A 204 1.32 -12.30 6.53
N PRO A 205 2.55 -12.16 6.00
CA PRO A 205 3.17 -10.85 5.84
C PRO A 205 2.30 -9.92 5.00
N SER A 206 2.47 -8.61 5.19
CA SER A 206 1.74 -7.58 4.42
C SER A 206 1.94 -7.81 2.93
N ASP A 207 0.84 -7.78 2.20
CA ASP A 207 0.81 -7.95 0.77
C ASP A 207 1.41 -6.76 0.03
N GLY A 208 1.90 -7.06 -1.16
CA GLY A 208 2.28 -6.07 -2.14
C GLY A 208 1.15 -5.74 -3.09
N ASP A 209 0.34 -4.76 -2.71
CA ASP A 209 -0.83 -4.30 -3.47
C ASP A 209 -0.41 -3.27 -4.54
N PHE A 210 -0.51 -3.66 -5.81
CA PHE A 210 -0.25 -2.84 -6.98
C PHE A 210 -1.58 -2.43 -7.61
N GLN A 211 -1.94 -1.17 -7.46
CA GLN A 211 -3.06 -0.61 -8.17
C GLN A 211 -2.62 -0.18 -9.58
N ILE A 212 -3.17 -0.83 -10.59
CA ILE A 212 -2.88 -0.56 -12.01
C ILE A 212 -4.07 0.15 -12.64
N SER A 213 -3.85 1.34 -13.19
CA SER A 213 -4.85 2.12 -13.92
C SER A 213 -4.42 2.24 -15.38
N SER A 214 -5.23 1.71 -16.30
CA SER A 214 -4.97 1.76 -17.74
C SER A 214 -6.26 1.56 -18.53
N ASP A 215 -6.59 2.51 -19.40
CA ASP A 215 -7.75 2.40 -20.29
C ASP A 215 -7.61 1.23 -21.27
N VAL A 216 -6.37 0.97 -21.73
CA VAL A 216 -6.04 -0.18 -22.58
C VAL A 216 -6.37 -1.49 -21.86
N MET A 217 -5.96 -1.62 -20.59
CA MET A 217 -6.29 -2.83 -19.82
C MET A 217 -7.78 -3.01 -19.61
N VAL A 218 -8.50 -1.92 -19.34
CA VAL A 218 -9.96 -1.97 -19.14
C VAL A 218 -10.66 -2.42 -20.43
N ALA A 219 -10.21 -1.94 -21.59
CA ALA A 219 -10.77 -2.33 -22.88
C ALA A 219 -10.53 -3.82 -23.20
N GLU A 220 -9.32 -4.32 -22.99
CA GLU A 220 -8.99 -5.74 -23.20
C GLU A 220 -9.73 -6.66 -22.22
N ALA A 221 -9.76 -6.30 -20.93
CA ALA A 221 -10.52 -7.03 -19.93
C ALA A 221 -12.03 -7.01 -20.25
N ARG A 222 -12.55 -5.91 -20.80
CA ARG A 222 -13.95 -5.80 -21.24
C ARG A 222 -14.24 -6.78 -22.38
N ALA A 223 -13.39 -6.80 -23.41
CA ALA A 223 -13.56 -7.71 -24.54
C ALA A 223 -13.56 -9.17 -24.06
N LYS A 224 -12.62 -9.53 -23.16
CA LYS A 224 -12.57 -10.86 -22.56
C LYS A 224 -13.80 -11.18 -21.72
N TRP A 225 -14.27 -10.23 -20.92
CA TRP A 225 -15.50 -10.40 -20.13
C TRP A 225 -16.72 -10.70 -21.01
N ASP A 226 -16.89 -9.97 -22.11
CA ASP A 226 -18.02 -10.16 -23.01
C ASP A 226 -17.94 -11.51 -23.77
N GLU A 227 -16.73 -11.96 -24.10
CA GLU A 227 -16.46 -13.31 -24.63
C GLU A 227 -16.88 -14.39 -23.62
N LEU A 228 -16.39 -14.29 -22.38
CA LEU A 228 -16.70 -15.26 -21.30
C LEU A 228 -18.19 -15.29 -20.99
N LYS A 229 -18.83 -14.11 -20.97
CA LYS A 229 -20.28 -13.98 -20.74
C LYS A 229 -21.07 -14.65 -21.85
N SER A 230 -20.75 -14.36 -23.10
CA SER A 230 -21.38 -14.96 -24.28
C SER A 230 -21.20 -16.48 -24.33
N ALA A 231 -20.05 -16.97 -23.85
CA ALA A 231 -19.75 -18.40 -23.75
C ALA A 231 -20.37 -19.09 -22.52
N GLY A 232 -21.08 -18.37 -21.64
CA GLY A 232 -21.65 -18.93 -20.41
C GLY A 232 -20.59 -19.41 -19.40
N LYS A 233 -19.38 -18.85 -19.45
CA LYS A 233 -18.23 -19.26 -18.61
C LYS A 233 -18.06 -18.44 -17.33
N LEU A 234 -18.84 -17.36 -17.17
CA LEU A 234 -18.84 -16.56 -15.95
C LEU A 234 -19.70 -17.24 -14.88
N SER A 235 -19.23 -17.22 -13.64
CA SER A 235 -20.02 -17.70 -12.51
C SER A 235 -21.19 -16.76 -12.20
N ASP A 236 -22.21 -17.26 -11.49
CA ASP A 236 -23.30 -16.42 -10.97
C ASP A 236 -22.77 -15.28 -10.07
N GLU A 237 -21.68 -15.55 -9.34
CA GLU A 237 -21.04 -14.54 -8.51
C GLU A 237 -20.38 -13.44 -9.35
N ASP A 238 -19.69 -13.79 -10.43
CA ASP A 238 -19.11 -12.82 -11.37
C ASP A 238 -20.21 -11.94 -11.95
N LEU A 239 -21.28 -12.55 -12.47
CA LEU A 239 -22.39 -11.83 -13.07
C LEU A 239 -23.04 -10.86 -12.07
N ARG A 240 -23.19 -11.27 -10.81
CA ARG A 240 -23.73 -10.43 -9.74
C ARG A 240 -22.79 -9.27 -9.37
N LYS A 241 -21.49 -9.51 -9.28
CA LYS A 241 -20.49 -8.47 -9.02
C LYS A 241 -20.36 -7.49 -10.20
N GLY A 242 -20.66 -7.97 -11.40
CA GLY A 242 -20.52 -7.24 -12.65
C GLY A 242 -19.06 -7.06 -13.05
N PHE A 243 -18.85 -6.37 -14.17
CA PHE A 243 -17.51 -6.10 -14.70
C PHE A 243 -16.75 -5.03 -13.90
N ILE A 244 -17.45 -4.03 -13.35
CA ILE A 244 -16.85 -2.99 -12.50
C ILE A 244 -17.49 -3.07 -11.13
N HIS A 245 -16.67 -3.18 -10.09
CA HIS A 245 -17.12 -3.22 -8.71
C HIS A 245 -17.73 -1.87 -8.30
N GLN A 246 -19.02 -1.83 -7.96
CA GLN A 246 -19.77 -0.59 -7.70
C GLN A 246 -19.14 0.35 -6.65
N LYS A 247 -18.54 -0.21 -5.59
CA LYS A 247 -17.96 0.59 -4.49
C LYS A 247 -16.52 1.03 -4.73
N PHE A 248 -15.74 0.23 -5.46
CA PHE A 248 -14.27 0.38 -5.52
C PHE A 248 -13.77 0.69 -6.93
N SER A 249 -14.65 0.59 -7.92
CA SER A 249 -14.36 0.80 -9.34
C SER A 249 -13.25 -0.10 -9.92
N PHE A 250 -12.92 -1.19 -9.23
CA PHE A 250 -12.02 -2.21 -9.76
C PHE A 250 -12.71 -3.04 -10.84
N VAL A 251 -11.95 -3.38 -11.88
CA VAL A 251 -12.37 -4.35 -12.89
C VAL A 251 -12.47 -5.74 -12.26
N ASN A 252 -13.42 -6.54 -12.71
CA ASN A 252 -13.62 -7.90 -12.24
C ASN A 252 -12.35 -8.74 -12.42
N ARG A 253 -11.93 -9.40 -11.33
CA ARG A 253 -10.69 -10.17 -11.27
C ARG A 253 -10.63 -11.30 -12.32
N THR A 254 -11.74 -12.01 -12.54
CA THR A 254 -11.84 -13.07 -13.55
C THR A 254 -11.56 -12.52 -14.95
N ALA A 255 -12.12 -11.36 -15.29
CA ALA A 255 -11.86 -10.71 -16.57
C ALA A 255 -10.38 -10.36 -16.75
N VAL A 256 -9.73 -9.84 -15.70
CA VAL A 256 -8.32 -9.46 -15.72
C VAL A 256 -7.42 -10.68 -15.82
N GLN A 257 -7.66 -11.74 -15.04
CA GLN A 257 -6.85 -12.95 -15.07
C GLN A 257 -6.88 -13.62 -16.46
N GLU A 258 -8.05 -13.67 -17.08
CA GLU A 258 -8.22 -14.27 -18.41
C GLU A 258 -7.66 -13.40 -19.54
N ALA A 259 -7.68 -12.07 -19.40
CA ALA A 259 -7.09 -11.16 -20.38
C ALA A 259 -5.57 -11.01 -20.22
N PHE A 260 -5.04 -11.15 -19.00
CA PHE A 260 -3.64 -10.90 -18.65
C PHE A 260 -3.02 -12.07 -17.86
N PRO A 261 -2.97 -13.29 -18.40
CA PRO A 261 -2.46 -14.45 -17.66
C PRO A 261 -0.99 -14.33 -17.26
N ASP A 262 -0.19 -13.53 -17.99
CA ASP A 262 1.21 -13.29 -17.65
C ASP A 262 1.38 -12.36 -16.43
N LEU A 263 0.37 -11.55 -16.11
CA LEU A 263 0.35 -10.74 -14.88
C LEU A 263 0.19 -11.62 -13.64
N GLU A 264 -0.66 -12.65 -13.71
CA GLU A 264 -0.80 -13.64 -12.65
C GLU A 264 0.46 -14.50 -12.49
N LYS A 265 1.07 -14.95 -13.60
CA LYS A 265 2.37 -15.64 -13.52
C LYS A 265 3.44 -14.74 -12.90
N TRP A 266 3.45 -13.46 -13.24
CA TRP A 266 4.38 -12.49 -12.65
C TRP A 266 4.18 -12.37 -11.15
N SER A 267 2.94 -12.29 -10.66
CA SER A 267 2.67 -12.14 -9.23
C SER A 267 3.10 -13.38 -8.44
N ILE A 268 2.78 -14.58 -8.94
CA ILE A 268 3.19 -15.86 -8.33
C ILE A 268 4.72 -15.95 -8.20
N VAL A 269 5.47 -15.65 -9.26
CA VAL A 269 6.94 -15.68 -9.25
C VAL A 269 7.52 -14.72 -8.20
N TRP A 270 6.92 -13.54 -8.04
CA TRP A 270 7.40 -12.57 -7.04
C TRP A 270 6.96 -12.90 -5.62
N GLU A 271 5.78 -13.51 -5.45
CA GLU A 271 5.33 -14.01 -4.17
C GLU A 271 6.29 -15.08 -3.62
N GLU A 272 6.65 -16.06 -4.45
CA GLU A 272 7.62 -17.10 -4.10
C GLU A 272 8.99 -16.51 -3.73
N ARG A 273 9.46 -15.52 -4.51
CA ARG A 273 10.78 -14.90 -4.30
C ARG A 273 10.87 -14.02 -3.08
N LEU A 274 9.78 -13.34 -2.73
CA LEU A 274 9.74 -12.41 -1.61
C LEU A 274 9.19 -13.05 -0.33
N GLY A 275 8.56 -14.23 -0.45
CA GLY A 275 7.87 -14.89 0.65
C GLY A 275 6.68 -14.07 1.17
N ARG A 276 6.04 -13.26 0.32
CA ARG A 276 4.87 -12.45 0.67
C ARG A 276 3.90 -12.31 -0.50
N PRO A 277 2.59 -12.21 -0.25
CA PRO A 277 1.61 -12.07 -1.32
C PRO A 277 1.88 -10.85 -2.20
N ILE A 278 1.67 -11.00 -3.51
CA ILE A 278 1.76 -9.90 -4.50
C ILE A 278 0.43 -9.84 -5.24
N ALA A 279 -0.27 -8.70 -5.14
CA ALA A 279 -1.60 -8.51 -5.67
C ALA A 279 -1.60 -7.35 -6.69
N PRO A 280 -1.56 -7.64 -8.00
CA PRO A 280 -1.75 -6.64 -9.06
C PRO A 280 -3.21 -6.39 -9.44
#